data_AF-A0A1K0GSY5-F1
#
_entry.id   AF-A0A1K0GSY5-F1
#
_cell.length_a   1.000
_cell.length_b   1.000
_cell.length_c   1.000
_cell.angle_alpha   90.00
_cell.angle_beta   90.00
_cell.angle_gamma   90.00
#
_symmetry.space_group_name_H-M   'P 1'
#
loop_
_entity.id
_entity.type
_entity.pdbx_description
1 polymer ?
#
loop_
_entity_poly.entity_id
_entity_poly.type
_entity_poly.pdbx_seq_one_letter_code
_entity_poly.pdbx_strand_id
1 'polypeptide(L)'
;MIDTRAVLANVVRAAESHNVLETAMDALRASGDTTLVPELHKHLDRFLDEENDFGRDVIAVVLATIAGPSALPALLRAATRDLCDNQDNLYGEIAGLLRADPEAGRCTATAFATGETVEERRTGLRALAYLPGAPAVPLLTAALSDPDPEVRSRAITKLDDTVTKSRAIPARPVAEPGHAEAYAALVQALQTPFEDVRAAAVGYLADRGKDDAVGALTPLADDPAPRIRSAVAYALGRLGGTEAITLLHRLVEDPDRGVRERAQASLGATGGASALDPLLALADDPAPKRRVEAAKALGGAVESDPRAAQRIIALAADEDPAVRAASVSALACVTDRARWSPLVLARADDPDPVVRQRVAVVLRHLDPEAAVPVLRRYLDDPDPTLSWIATDQLKRLMDQRD
;
A
#
# COMPACT_ATOMS: atom_id res chain seq x y z
N MET A 1 19.48 44.71 -33.09
CA MET A 1 19.81 44.27 -31.73
C MET A 1 18.57 44.55 -30.89
N ILE A 2 17.97 43.51 -30.31
CA ILE A 2 16.82 43.67 -29.42
C ILE A 2 17.36 44.22 -28.10
N ASP A 3 16.71 45.24 -27.52
CA ASP A 3 17.00 45.70 -26.16
C ASP A 3 16.44 44.70 -25.16
N THR A 4 17.25 43.71 -24.80
CA THR A 4 16.90 42.60 -23.93
C THR A 4 16.46 43.06 -22.54
N ARG A 5 17.00 44.18 -22.02
CA ARG A 5 16.57 44.74 -20.74
C ARG A 5 15.19 45.37 -20.81
N ALA A 6 14.90 46.12 -21.87
CA ALA A 6 13.57 46.67 -22.08
C ALA A 6 12.51 45.56 -22.28
N VAL A 7 12.88 44.50 -23.01
CA VAL A 7 12.01 43.33 -23.18
C VAL A 7 11.77 42.62 -21.84
N LEU A 8 12.81 42.41 -21.03
CA LEU A 8 12.67 41.83 -19.69
C LEU A 8 11.75 42.67 -18.80
N ALA A 9 11.90 44.00 -18.79
CA ALA A 9 11.04 44.88 -18.02
C ALA A 9 9.56 44.78 -18.43
N ASN A 10 9.29 44.57 -19.73
CA ASN A 10 7.92 44.33 -20.21
C ASN A 10 7.38 42.96 -19.79
N VAL A 11 8.20 41.91 -19.84
CA VAL A 11 7.84 40.56 -19.37
C VAL A 11 7.52 40.58 -17.87
N VAL A 12 8.36 41.23 -17.06
CA VAL A 12 8.15 41.38 -15.61
C VAL A 12 6.82 42.07 -15.31
N ARG A 13 6.53 43.18 -16.00
CA ARG A 13 5.26 43.92 -15.82
C ARG A 13 4.03 43.11 -16.23
N ALA A 14 4.16 42.31 -17.29
CA ALA A 14 3.08 41.42 -17.71
C ALA A 14 2.84 40.30 -16.68
N ALA A 15 3.93 39.77 -16.11
CA ALA A 15 3.88 38.75 -15.06
C ALA A 15 3.18 39.25 -13.78
N GLU A 16 3.38 40.51 -13.39
CA GLU A 16 2.65 41.15 -12.28
C GLU A 16 1.12 41.14 -12.50
N SER A 17 0.68 41.16 -13.76
CA SER A 17 -0.74 41.15 -14.15
C SER A 17 -1.24 39.78 -14.64
N HIS A 18 -0.51 38.69 -14.32
CA HIS A 18 -0.85 37.32 -14.74
C HIS A 18 -0.99 37.15 -16.26
N ASN A 19 -0.23 37.92 -17.03
CA ASN A 19 -0.26 37.88 -18.49
C ASN A 19 1.06 37.31 -19.03
N VAL A 20 0.97 36.46 -20.05
CA VAL A 20 2.13 35.88 -20.74
C VAL A 20 2.38 36.63 -22.03
N LEU A 21 3.58 37.18 -22.19
CA LEU A 21 4.04 37.74 -23.46
C LEU A 21 4.94 36.72 -24.17
N GLU A 22 4.36 35.66 -24.74
CA GLU A 22 5.09 34.54 -25.35
C GLU A 22 6.17 35.02 -26.33
N THR A 23 5.83 35.95 -27.24
CA THR A 23 6.78 36.51 -28.21
C THR A 23 7.95 37.25 -27.54
N ALA A 24 7.71 37.93 -26.42
CA ALA A 24 8.75 38.63 -25.68
C ALA A 24 9.65 37.64 -24.92
N MET A 25 9.06 36.60 -24.33
CA MET A 25 9.81 35.52 -23.69
C MET A 25 10.67 34.77 -24.69
N ASP A 26 10.14 34.43 -25.86
CA ASP A 26 10.90 33.77 -26.94
C ASP A 26 12.06 34.64 -27.42
N ALA A 27 11.86 35.96 -27.52
CA ALA A 27 12.93 36.89 -27.86
C ALA A 27 14.04 36.92 -26.79
N LEU A 28 13.69 36.89 -25.50
CA LEU A 28 14.67 36.81 -24.41
C LEU A 28 15.43 35.49 -24.45
N ARG A 29 14.73 34.36 -24.62
CA ARG A 29 15.32 33.03 -24.70
C ARG A 29 16.28 32.90 -25.89
N ALA A 30 15.87 33.38 -27.05
CA ALA A 30 16.68 33.36 -28.27
C ALA A 30 17.90 34.30 -28.20
N SER A 31 17.88 35.32 -27.33
CA SER A 31 18.99 36.25 -27.18
C SER A 31 20.23 35.62 -26.53
N GLY A 32 20.03 34.65 -25.62
CA GLY A 32 21.11 34.07 -24.81
C GLY A 32 21.88 35.09 -23.95
N ASP A 33 21.27 36.25 -23.66
CA ASP A 33 21.94 37.35 -22.95
C ASP A 33 22.12 37.05 -21.46
N THR A 34 23.27 36.45 -21.13
CA THR A 34 23.63 36.10 -19.75
C THR A 34 23.85 37.31 -18.84
N THR A 35 23.94 38.53 -19.39
CA THR A 35 24.04 39.74 -18.56
C THR A 35 22.74 40.05 -17.80
N LEU A 36 21.62 39.41 -18.18
CA LEU A 36 20.33 39.53 -17.51
C LEU A 36 20.23 38.67 -16.23
N VAL A 37 21.10 37.69 -16.04
CA VAL A 37 21.00 36.71 -14.93
C VAL A 37 20.90 37.36 -13.54
N PRO A 38 21.69 38.40 -13.19
CA PRO A 38 21.55 39.07 -11.90
C PRO A 38 20.18 39.72 -11.69
N GLU A 39 19.61 40.35 -12.72
CA GLU A 39 18.27 40.97 -12.64
C GLU A 39 17.16 39.90 -12.60
N LEU A 40 17.32 38.80 -13.32
CA LEU A 40 16.40 37.66 -13.24
C LEU A 40 16.36 37.06 -11.84
N HIS A 41 17.50 36.89 -11.17
CA HIS A 41 17.53 36.46 -9.76
C HIS A 41 16.78 37.43 -8.85
N LYS A 42 17.03 38.74 -9.01
CA LYS A 42 16.34 39.76 -8.22
C LYS A 42 14.82 39.75 -8.42
N HIS A 43 14.36 39.55 -9.65
CA HIS A 43 12.93 39.44 -9.93
C HIS A 43 12.33 38.13 -9.40
N LEU A 44 13.07 37.03 -9.46
CA LEU A 44 12.67 35.75 -8.88
C LEU A 44 12.47 35.91 -7.36
N ASP A 45 13.45 36.46 -6.65
CA ASP A 45 13.38 36.71 -5.21
C ASP A 45 12.20 37.63 -4.86
N ARG A 46 12.01 38.71 -5.63
CA ARG A 46 10.88 39.62 -5.45
C ARG A 46 9.53 38.89 -5.58
N PHE A 47 9.34 38.07 -6.63
CA PHE A 47 8.06 37.37 -6.81
C PHE A 47 7.83 36.28 -5.75
N LEU A 48 8.89 35.67 -5.21
CA LEU A 48 8.78 34.78 -4.06
C LEU A 48 8.33 35.53 -2.80
N ASP A 49 8.83 36.74 -2.56
CA ASP A 49 8.43 37.57 -1.42
C ASP A 49 7.01 38.14 -1.58
N GLU A 50 6.56 38.36 -2.82
CA GLU A 50 5.20 38.80 -3.16
C GLU A 50 4.17 37.66 -3.20
N GLU A 51 4.59 36.42 -2.93
CA GLU A 51 3.76 35.21 -3.06
C GLU A 51 3.13 35.05 -4.47
N ASN A 52 3.85 35.49 -5.51
CA ASN A 52 3.41 35.47 -6.89
C ASN A 52 3.99 34.26 -7.64
N ASP A 53 3.27 33.14 -7.60
CA ASP A 53 3.62 31.87 -8.25
C ASP A 53 3.76 32.01 -9.77
N PHE A 54 2.83 32.73 -10.40
CA PHE A 54 2.85 32.97 -11.83
C PHE A 54 4.11 33.76 -12.25
N GLY A 55 4.43 34.82 -11.52
CA GLY A 55 5.63 35.63 -11.77
C GLY A 55 6.92 34.86 -11.54
N ARG A 56 6.98 34.06 -10.48
CA ARG A 56 8.07 33.12 -10.22
C ARG A 56 8.28 32.19 -11.41
N ASP A 57 7.22 31.57 -11.94
CA ASP A 57 7.30 30.64 -13.06
C ASP A 57 7.79 31.31 -14.35
N VAL A 58 7.25 32.49 -14.68
CA VAL A 58 7.68 33.26 -15.87
C VAL A 58 9.18 33.57 -15.80
N ILE A 59 9.67 34.03 -14.65
CA ILE A 59 11.09 34.33 -14.47
C ILE A 59 11.94 33.05 -14.43
N ALA A 60 11.46 31.99 -13.79
CA ALA A 60 12.15 30.71 -13.73
C ALA A 60 12.44 30.14 -15.13
N VAL A 61 11.47 30.21 -16.05
CA VAL A 61 11.66 29.70 -17.41
C VAL A 61 12.70 30.50 -18.19
N VAL A 62 12.66 31.83 -18.10
CA VAL A 62 13.66 32.70 -18.76
C VAL A 62 15.05 32.46 -18.17
N LEU A 63 15.15 32.36 -16.84
CA LEU A 63 16.39 32.08 -16.14
C LEU A 63 16.96 30.70 -16.51
N ALA A 64 16.14 29.65 -16.50
CA ALA A 64 16.53 28.29 -16.89
C ALA A 64 17.11 28.26 -18.30
N THR A 65 16.49 28.97 -19.25
CA THR A 65 16.94 28.99 -20.64
C THR A 65 18.26 29.75 -20.82
N ILE A 66 18.42 30.90 -20.17
CA ILE A 66 19.61 31.76 -20.34
C ILE A 66 20.82 31.24 -19.55
N ALA A 67 20.61 30.83 -18.30
CA ALA A 67 21.68 30.40 -17.41
C ALA A 67 21.94 28.89 -17.47
N GLY A 68 21.04 28.10 -18.07
CA GLY A 68 21.19 26.65 -18.19
C GLY A 68 21.34 25.98 -16.81
N PRO A 69 22.19 24.93 -16.69
CA PRO A 69 22.40 24.22 -15.42
C PRO A 69 22.83 25.12 -14.25
N SER A 70 23.45 26.28 -14.50
CA SER A 70 23.84 27.21 -13.43
C SER A 70 22.64 27.87 -12.73
N ALA A 71 21.44 27.81 -13.31
CA ALA A 71 20.20 28.26 -12.67
C ALA A 71 19.71 27.31 -11.57
N LEU A 72 20.13 26.03 -11.56
CA LEU A 72 19.58 25.00 -10.69
C LEU A 72 19.54 25.39 -9.20
N PRO A 73 20.60 25.95 -8.58
CA PRO A 73 20.54 26.34 -7.19
C PRO A 73 19.46 27.39 -6.89
N ALA A 74 19.26 28.36 -7.80
CA ALA A 74 18.25 29.40 -7.62
C ALA A 74 16.83 28.85 -7.77
N LEU A 75 16.60 28.00 -8.78
CA LEU A 75 15.29 27.39 -9.00
C LEU A 75 14.92 26.39 -7.90
N LEU A 76 15.89 25.63 -7.39
CA LEU A 76 15.65 24.74 -6.24
C LEU A 76 15.36 25.55 -4.97
N ARG A 77 16.05 26.68 -4.73
CA ARG A 77 15.67 27.60 -3.63
C ARG A 77 14.26 28.13 -3.81
N ALA A 78 13.87 28.54 -5.02
CA ALA A 78 12.50 28.97 -5.29
C ALA A 78 11.47 27.87 -4.98
N ALA A 79 11.78 26.62 -5.32
CA ALA A 79 10.92 25.46 -5.05
C ALA A 79 10.78 25.12 -3.55
N THR A 80 11.67 25.62 -2.68
CA THR A 80 11.51 25.46 -1.22
C THR A 80 10.36 26.28 -0.65
N ARG A 81 9.85 27.30 -1.38
CA ARG A 81 8.73 28.12 -0.92
C ARG A 81 7.42 27.58 -1.46
N ASP A 82 6.50 27.25 -0.55
CA ASP A 82 5.14 26.89 -0.89
C ASP A 82 4.32 28.16 -1.15
N LEU A 83 3.91 28.36 -2.41
CA LEU A 83 3.05 29.48 -2.83
C LEU A 83 1.60 29.01 -3.07
N CYS A 84 1.19 27.90 -2.45
CA CYS A 84 -0.11 27.24 -2.64
C CYS A 84 -0.36 26.73 -4.07
N ASP A 85 0.69 26.57 -4.88
CA ASP A 85 0.64 26.03 -6.22
C ASP A 85 1.23 24.60 -6.26
N ASN A 86 0.94 23.84 -7.33
CA ASN A 86 1.48 22.47 -7.47
C ASN A 86 2.95 22.42 -7.91
N GLN A 87 3.53 23.59 -8.26
CA GLN A 87 4.88 23.80 -8.75
C GLN A 87 5.24 22.99 -10.01
N ASP A 88 4.26 22.54 -10.81
CA ASP A 88 4.53 21.69 -11.96
C ASP A 88 5.35 22.41 -13.04
N ASN A 89 5.09 23.70 -13.26
CA ASN A 89 5.85 24.52 -14.22
C ASN A 89 7.31 24.68 -13.78
N LEU A 90 7.53 25.13 -12.53
CA LEU A 90 8.87 25.29 -11.96
C LEU A 90 9.64 23.97 -11.97
N TYR A 91 9.01 22.87 -11.58
CA TYR A 91 9.64 21.55 -11.64
C TYR A 91 9.85 21.03 -13.07
N GLY A 92 9.03 21.46 -14.04
CA GLY A 92 9.26 21.21 -15.46
C GLY A 92 10.63 21.74 -15.91
N GLU A 93 10.93 22.99 -15.54
CA GLU A 93 12.22 23.64 -15.83
C GLU A 93 13.38 22.98 -15.07
N ILE A 94 13.23 22.77 -13.76
CA ILE A 94 14.24 22.09 -12.93
C ILE A 94 14.55 20.70 -13.51
N ALA A 95 13.53 19.92 -13.85
CA ALA A 95 13.70 18.59 -14.42
C ALA A 95 14.38 18.63 -15.81
N GLY A 96 14.09 19.64 -16.62
CA GLY A 96 14.79 19.90 -17.88
C GLY A 96 16.29 20.10 -17.67
N LEU A 97 16.65 20.98 -16.74
CA LEU A 97 18.05 21.28 -16.39
C LEU A 97 18.78 20.06 -15.80
N LEU A 98 18.13 19.32 -14.90
CA LEU A 98 18.70 18.10 -14.31
C LEU A 98 18.99 17.02 -15.36
N ARG A 99 18.17 16.92 -16.41
CA ARG A 99 18.42 15.99 -17.53
C ARG A 99 19.51 16.49 -18.48
N ALA A 100 19.67 17.79 -18.63
CA ALA A 100 20.68 18.40 -19.48
C ALA A 100 22.10 18.21 -18.92
N ASP A 101 22.27 18.31 -17.60
CA ASP A 101 23.52 18.01 -16.90
C ASP A 101 23.27 17.17 -15.63
N PRO A 102 23.21 15.83 -15.78
CA PRO A 102 22.94 14.95 -14.65
C PRO A 102 24.01 14.96 -13.55
N GLU A 103 25.27 15.25 -13.88
CA GLU A 103 26.36 15.22 -12.92
C GLU A 103 26.31 16.44 -12.00
N ALA A 104 26.26 17.64 -12.58
CA ALA A 104 26.10 18.88 -11.82
C ALA A 104 24.73 18.93 -11.11
N GLY A 105 23.69 18.42 -11.78
CA GLY A 105 22.36 18.27 -11.20
C GLY A 105 22.34 17.38 -9.97
N ARG A 106 23.06 16.25 -9.99
CA ARG A 106 23.19 15.35 -8.82
C ARG A 106 23.92 16.02 -7.67
N CYS A 107 24.99 16.76 -7.94
CA CYS A 107 25.70 17.52 -6.91
C CYS A 107 24.75 18.52 -6.23
N THR A 108 24.03 19.32 -7.02
CA THR A 108 23.12 20.35 -6.51
C THR A 108 21.94 19.73 -5.74
N ALA A 109 21.27 18.73 -6.32
CA ALA A 109 20.13 18.07 -5.68
C ALA A 109 20.54 17.37 -4.37
N THR A 110 21.74 16.80 -4.30
CA THR A 110 22.30 16.19 -3.09
C THR A 110 22.55 17.22 -1.99
N ALA A 111 23.08 18.39 -2.35
CA ALA A 111 23.28 19.48 -1.39
C ALA A 111 21.96 19.94 -0.76
N PHE A 112 20.90 20.06 -1.55
CA PHE A 112 19.55 20.35 -1.02
C PHE A 112 19.00 19.20 -0.19
N ALA A 113 19.16 17.95 -0.63
CA ALA A 113 18.65 16.77 0.07
C ALA A 113 19.29 16.57 1.45
N THR A 114 20.42 17.23 1.71
CA THR A 114 21.15 17.25 2.98
C THR A 114 21.15 18.64 3.63
N GLY A 115 20.27 19.54 3.18
CA GLY A 115 20.13 20.90 3.69
C GLY A 115 19.64 20.98 5.14
N GLU A 116 19.80 22.14 5.75
CA GLU A 116 19.46 22.37 7.16
C GLU A 116 17.94 22.42 7.36
N THR A 117 17.22 23.00 6.39
CA THR A 117 15.76 23.15 6.46
C THR A 117 15.03 21.91 5.93
N VAL A 118 13.81 21.69 6.42
CA VAL A 118 12.97 20.57 5.96
C VAL A 118 12.62 20.75 4.48
N GLU A 119 12.35 21.98 4.07
CA GLU A 119 11.97 22.37 2.72
C GLU A 119 13.12 22.09 1.74
N GLU A 120 14.37 22.41 2.08
CA GLU A 120 15.53 22.04 1.27
C GLU A 120 15.63 20.53 1.09
N ARG A 121 15.52 19.76 2.17
CA ARG A 121 15.63 18.29 2.11
C ARG A 121 14.54 17.67 1.25
N ARG A 122 13.29 18.11 1.41
CA ARG A 122 12.14 17.68 0.58
C ARG A 122 12.35 18.02 -0.90
N THR A 123 12.81 19.24 -1.18
CA THR A 123 13.07 19.73 -2.53
C THR A 123 14.21 18.98 -3.19
N GLY A 124 15.31 18.73 -2.47
CA GLY A 124 16.44 17.95 -2.95
C GLY A 124 16.08 16.50 -3.25
N LEU A 125 15.32 15.84 -2.36
CA LEU A 125 14.82 14.49 -2.61
C LEU A 125 13.89 14.42 -3.82
N ARG A 126 13.02 15.42 -4.04
CA ARG A 126 12.18 15.52 -5.25
C ARG A 126 13.04 15.72 -6.49
N ALA A 127 14.04 16.59 -6.44
CA ALA A 127 14.96 16.84 -7.55
C ALA A 127 15.73 15.58 -7.96
N LEU A 128 16.22 14.80 -7.00
CA LEU A 128 16.87 13.51 -7.25
C LEU A 128 15.98 12.54 -8.04
N ALA A 129 14.66 12.69 -8.02
CA ALA A 129 13.76 11.83 -8.77
C ALA A 129 13.82 12.00 -10.29
N TYR A 130 14.26 13.17 -10.76
CA TYR A 130 14.36 13.50 -12.18
C TYR A 130 15.72 13.16 -12.81
N LEU A 131 16.71 12.76 -12.01
CA LEU A 131 18.05 12.43 -12.48
C LEU A 131 18.13 11.00 -13.03
N PRO A 132 18.83 10.77 -14.16
CA PRO A 132 19.14 9.43 -14.63
C PRO A 132 20.29 8.78 -13.83
N GLY A 133 20.35 7.45 -13.87
CA GLY A 133 21.42 6.65 -13.29
C GLY A 133 21.14 6.08 -11.90
N ALA A 134 22.18 5.48 -11.29
CA ALA A 134 22.06 4.83 -10.00
C ALA A 134 21.52 5.82 -8.95
N PRO A 135 20.43 5.48 -8.26
CA PRO A 135 19.86 6.33 -7.23
C PRO A 135 20.85 6.46 -6.08
N ALA A 136 20.79 7.58 -5.37
CA ALA A 136 21.62 7.84 -4.21
C ALA A 136 21.15 6.99 -3.01
N VAL A 137 21.18 5.66 -3.13
CA VAL A 137 20.71 4.70 -2.11
C VAL A 137 21.27 5.02 -0.73
N PRO A 138 22.58 5.32 -0.55
CA PRO A 138 23.10 5.71 0.76
C PRO A 138 22.42 6.96 1.34
N LEU A 139 22.18 7.97 0.50
CA LEU A 139 21.53 9.22 0.91
C LEU A 139 20.05 9.01 1.23
N LEU A 140 19.33 8.24 0.41
CA LEU A 140 17.93 7.90 0.67
C LEU A 140 17.80 7.07 1.95
N THR A 141 18.72 6.14 2.19
CA THR A 141 18.77 5.34 3.42
C THR A 141 19.02 6.22 4.65
N ALA A 142 19.93 7.19 4.55
CA ALA A 142 20.16 8.15 5.63
C ALA A 142 18.90 9.00 5.92
N ALA A 143 18.20 9.43 4.88
CA ALA A 143 16.97 10.21 4.98
C ALA A 143 15.78 9.44 5.59
N LEU A 144 15.85 8.10 5.72
CA LEU A 144 14.87 7.34 6.50
C LEU A 144 14.89 7.65 7.99
N SER A 145 15.97 8.28 8.48
CA SER A 145 16.10 8.70 9.88
C SER A 145 15.82 10.20 10.08
N ASP A 146 15.29 10.88 9.06
CA ASP A 146 14.99 12.31 9.16
C ASP A 146 13.95 12.60 10.26
N PRO A 147 14.09 13.68 11.05
CA PRO A 147 13.06 14.09 11.99
C PRO A 147 11.69 14.32 11.34
N ASP A 148 11.67 14.79 10.09
CA ASP A 148 10.45 15.11 9.37
C ASP A 148 9.82 13.87 8.69
N PRO A 149 8.54 13.54 8.97
CA PRO A 149 7.86 12.38 8.37
C PRO A 149 7.74 12.43 6.85
N GLU A 150 7.62 13.62 6.26
CA GLU A 150 7.44 13.78 4.82
C GLU A 150 8.78 13.57 4.09
N VAL A 151 9.90 13.97 4.67
CA VAL A 151 11.24 13.60 4.20
C VAL A 151 11.41 12.07 4.23
N ARG A 152 11.07 11.40 5.33
CA ARG A 152 11.14 9.93 5.44
C ARG A 152 10.27 9.23 4.39
N SER A 153 9.02 9.68 4.24
CA SER A 153 8.05 9.16 3.28
C SER A 153 8.57 9.24 1.84
N ARG A 154 9.14 10.39 1.44
CA ARG A 154 9.77 10.58 0.13
C ARG A 154 10.98 9.68 -0.07
N ALA A 155 11.83 9.59 0.95
CA ALA A 155 13.02 8.76 0.90
C ALA A 155 12.68 7.28 0.69
N ILE A 156 11.71 6.75 1.45
CA ILE A 156 11.32 5.33 1.31
C ILE A 156 10.58 5.05 0.00
N THR A 157 9.71 5.96 -0.45
CA THR A 157 9.07 5.85 -1.77
C THR A 157 10.12 5.81 -2.88
N LYS A 158 11.19 6.60 -2.74
CA LYS A 158 12.24 6.63 -3.76
C LYS A 158 13.14 5.40 -3.75
N LEU A 159 13.42 4.85 -2.56
CA LEU A 159 14.06 3.54 -2.44
C LEU A 159 13.21 2.47 -3.11
N ASP A 160 11.90 2.53 -2.95
CA ASP A 160 10.97 1.63 -3.60
C ASP A 160 11.00 1.74 -5.13
N ASP A 161 10.86 2.94 -5.68
CA ASP A 161 10.95 3.24 -7.13
C ASP A 161 12.21 2.66 -7.77
N THR A 162 13.32 2.71 -7.04
CA THR A 162 14.62 2.17 -7.47
C THR A 162 14.54 0.69 -7.76
N VAL A 163 13.72 -0.05 -7.01
CA VAL A 163 13.55 -1.48 -7.17
C VAL A 163 12.47 -1.78 -8.23
N THR A 164 11.50 -0.88 -8.47
CA THR A 164 10.37 -1.08 -9.41
C THR A 164 10.65 -0.76 -10.87
N LYS A 165 11.63 0.10 -11.19
CA LYS A 165 11.84 0.61 -12.57
C LYS A 165 12.19 -0.47 -13.62
N SER A 166 12.28 -1.74 -13.26
CA SER A 166 12.30 -2.89 -14.18
C SER A 166 10.89 -3.33 -14.63
N ARG A 167 10.08 -2.45 -15.24
CA ARG A 167 8.79 -2.85 -15.86
C ARG A 167 8.54 -2.37 -17.28
N ALA A 168 9.51 -1.75 -17.94
CA ALA A 168 9.46 -1.52 -19.38
C ALA A 168 10.58 -2.32 -20.07
N ILE A 169 10.18 -3.28 -20.90
CA ILE A 169 10.97 -4.13 -21.81
C ILE A 169 11.36 -5.51 -21.25
N PRO A 170 10.72 -6.61 -21.72
CA PRO A 170 11.17 -7.97 -21.47
C PRO A 170 12.34 -8.30 -22.40
N ALA A 171 13.53 -7.76 -22.12
CA ALA A 171 14.76 -8.21 -22.78
C ALA A 171 16.00 -7.90 -21.93
N ARG A 172 16.47 -8.94 -21.23
CA ARG A 172 17.69 -9.08 -20.41
C ARG A 172 17.56 -8.68 -18.92
N PRO A 173 17.88 -9.61 -17.99
CA PRO A 173 18.14 -9.29 -16.60
C PRO A 173 19.56 -8.70 -16.53
N VAL A 174 19.72 -7.45 -16.93
CA VAL A 174 20.89 -6.70 -16.47
C VAL A 174 20.51 -6.25 -15.06
N ALA A 175 21.19 -6.79 -14.05
CA ALA A 175 21.08 -6.28 -12.69
C ALA A 175 21.49 -4.81 -12.73
N GLU A 176 20.51 -3.91 -12.75
CA GLU A 176 20.78 -2.49 -12.75
C GLU A 176 21.44 -2.11 -11.42
N PRO A 177 22.59 -1.39 -11.44
CA PRO A 177 23.30 -0.99 -10.23
C PRO A 177 22.36 -0.32 -9.22
N GLY A 178 22.41 -0.76 -7.96
CA GLY A 178 21.61 -0.17 -6.87
C GLY A 178 20.29 -0.89 -6.55
N HIS A 179 19.78 -1.82 -7.37
CA HIS A 179 18.55 -2.56 -7.03
C HIS A 179 18.70 -3.44 -5.79
N ALA A 180 19.81 -4.17 -5.70
CA ALA A 180 20.10 -5.03 -4.54
C ALA A 180 20.31 -4.20 -3.28
N GLU A 181 21.03 -3.08 -3.40
CA GLU A 181 21.27 -2.14 -2.30
C GLU A 181 19.97 -1.47 -1.83
N ALA A 182 19.11 -1.03 -2.75
CA ALA A 182 17.82 -0.43 -2.41
C ALA A 182 16.86 -1.43 -1.76
N TYR A 183 16.83 -2.68 -2.25
CA TYR A 183 16.06 -3.73 -1.59
C TYR A 183 16.61 -4.02 -0.18
N ALA A 184 17.95 -4.10 -0.03
CA ALA A 184 18.56 -4.24 1.29
C ALA A 184 18.20 -3.06 2.21
N ALA A 185 18.18 -1.84 1.69
CA ALA A 185 17.75 -0.65 2.43
C ALA A 185 16.27 -0.73 2.87
N LEU A 186 15.37 -1.23 2.01
CA LEU A 186 13.97 -1.49 2.39
C LEU A 186 13.85 -2.54 3.50
N VAL A 187 14.66 -3.61 3.46
CA VAL A 187 14.71 -4.61 4.54
C VAL A 187 15.23 -3.98 5.84
N GLN A 188 16.27 -3.15 5.78
CA GLN A 188 16.77 -2.42 6.95
C GLN A 188 15.74 -1.42 7.51
N ALA A 189 14.93 -0.81 6.64
CA ALA A 189 13.89 0.13 7.02
C ALA A 189 12.83 -0.47 7.98
N LEU A 190 12.66 -1.80 7.96
CA LEU A 190 11.80 -2.53 8.90
C LEU A 190 12.25 -2.44 10.36
N GLN A 191 13.52 -2.11 10.61
CA GLN A 191 14.11 -2.02 11.95
C GLN A 191 14.18 -0.56 12.47
N THR A 192 13.60 0.37 11.73
CA THR A 192 13.62 1.80 12.12
C THR A 192 12.71 2.08 13.32
N PRO A 193 13.03 3.08 14.15
CA PRO A 193 12.15 3.48 15.25
C PRO A 193 10.84 4.13 14.75
N PHE A 194 10.81 4.57 13.50
CA PHE A 194 9.72 5.32 12.89
C PHE A 194 8.64 4.40 12.32
N GLU A 195 7.44 4.43 12.91
CA GLU A 195 6.31 3.57 12.52
C GLU A 195 5.88 3.78 11.05
N ASP A 196 5.88 5.02 10.57
CA ASP A 196 5.56 5.36 9.17
C ASP A 196 6.53 4.71 8.18
N VAL A 197 7.83 4.68 8.50
CA VAL A 197 8.86 4.03 7.69
C VAL A 197 8.70 2.51 7.70
N ARG A 198 8.50 1.90 8.88
CA ARG A 198 8.24 0.46 8.97
C ARG A 198 6.99 0.07 8.18
N ALA A 199 5.90 0.81 8.32
CA ALA A 199 4.65 0.52 7.61
C ALA A 199 4.81 0.58 6.08
N ALA A 200 5.50 1.61 5.57
CA ALA A 200 5.80 1.73 4.15
C ALA A 200 6.70 0.59 3.66
N ALA A 201 7.77 0.27 4.40
CA ALA A 201 8.67 -0.84 4.08
C ALA A 201 7.93 -2.19 3.97
N VAL A 202 7.00 -2.47 4.89
CA VAL A 202 6.16 -3.67 4.86
C VAL A 202 5.35 -3.75 3.56
N GLY A 203 4.70 -2.66 3.17
CA GLY A 203 3.91 -2.60 1.92
C GLY A 203 4.77 -2.83 0.68
N TYR A 204 5.90 -2.13 0.60
CA TYR A 204 6.83 -2.22 -0.51
C TYR A 204 7.48 -3.59 -0.67
N LEU A 205 7.88 -4.24 0.42
CA LEU A 205 8.42 -5.61 0.34
C LEU A 205 7.34 -6.60 -0.13
N ALA A 206 6.09 -6.42 0.30
CA ALA A 206 4.96 -7.23 -0.17
C ALA A 206 4.68 -7.03 -1.67
N ASP A 207 4.74 -5.78 -2.16
CA ASP A 207 4.58 -5.45 -3.58
C ASP A 207 5.65 -6.11 -4.47
N ARG A 208 6.84 -6.34 -3.92
CA ARG A 208 7.95 -6.99 -4.64
C ARG A 208 7.84 -8.49 -4.74
N GLY A 209 7.18 -9.13 -3.78
CA GLY A 209 6.93 -10.57 -3.83
C GLY A 209 8.20 -11.42 -3.88
N LYS A 210 9.34 -10.95 -3.36
CA LYS A 210 10.55 -11.77 -3.29
C LYS A 210 10.39 -12.85 -2.22
N ASP A 211 11.00 -14.02 -2.47
CA ASP A 211 10.90 -15.19 -1.59
C ASP A 211 11.37 -14.91 -0.14
N ASP A 212 12.34 -14.00 0.03
CA ASP A 212 12.88 -13.61 1.34
C ASP A 212 12.00 -12.61 2.10
N ALA A 213 10.97 -12.04 1.48
CA ALA A 213 10.12 -11.03 2.10
C ALA A 213 9.38 -11.57 3.33
N VAL A 214 8.88 -12.82 3.30
CA VAL A 214 8.18 -13.41 4.45
C VAL A 214 9.12 -13.53 5.66
N GLY A 215 10.36 -13.98 5.44
CA GLY A 215 11.40 -14.03 6.47
C GLY A 215 11.72 -12.66 7.05
N ALA A 216 11.84 -11.63 6.19
CA ALA A 216 12.09 -10.25 6.61
C ALA A 216 10.94 -9.65 7.43
N LEU A 217 9.69 -9.98 7.11
CA LEU A 217 8.50 -9.47 7.79
C LEU A 217 8.18 -10.21 9.10
N THR A 218 8.69 -11.42 9.28
CA THR A 218 8.39 -12.27 10.44
C THR A 218 8.61 -11.60 11.80
N PRO A 219 9.72 -10.87 12.05
CA PRO A 219 9.92 -10.19 13.34
C PRO A 219 8.87 -9.10 13.63
N LEU A 220 8.29 -8.47 12.60
CA LEU A 220 7.33 -7.38 12.76
C LEU A 220 5.92 -7.88 13.09
N ALA A 221 5.68 -9.20 13.03
CA ALA A 221 4.46 -9.78 13.55
C ALA A 221 4.40 -9.75 15.10
N ASP A 222 5.48 -9.32 15.77
CA ASP A 222 5.54 -9.02 17.21
C ASP A 222 5.83 -7.53 17.47
N ASP A 223 5.67 -6.65 16.46
CA ASP A 223 5.91 -5.21 16.59
C ASP A 223 5.01 -4.59 17.69
N PRO A 224 5.54 -3.68 18.52
CA PRO A 224 4.75 -3.05 19.58
C PRO A 224 3.51 -2.31 19.04
N ALA A 225 3.58 -1.75 17.83
CA ALA A 225 2.48 -1.03 17.21
C ALA A 225 1.49 -1.99 16.51
N PRO A 226 0.20 -2.05 16.91
CA PRO A 226 -0.80 -2.89 16.25
C PRO A 226 -0.99 -2.55 14.77
N ARG A 227 -0.78 -1.28 14.39
CA ARG A 227 -0.83 -0.84 12.98
C ARG A 227 0.19 -1.58 12.12
N ILE A 228 1.41 -1.80 12.64
CA ILE A 228 2.46 -2.54 11.95
C ILE A 228 2.10 -4.02 11.85
N ARG A 229 1.67 -4.65 12.94
CA ARG A 229 1.23 -6.06 12.92
C ARG A 229 0.08 -6.29 11.94
N SER A 230 -0.87 -5.35 11.85
CA SER A 230 -1.96 -5.37 10.86
C SER A 230 -1.43 -5.19 9.44
N ALA A 231 -0.47 -4.29 9.21
CA ALA A 231 0.19 -4.15 7.91
C ALA A 231 0.94 -5.44 7.50
N VAL A 232 1.61 -6.09 8.44
CA VAL A 232 2.26 -7.40 8.24
C VAL A 232 1.22 -8.46 7.87
N ALA A 233 0.11 -8.56 8.60
CA ALA A 233 -0.98 -9.47 8.23
C ALA A 233 -1.47 -9.22 6.80
N TYR A 234 -1.63 -7.96 6.39
CA TYR A 234 -2.02 -7.64 5.02
C TYR A 234 -0.94 -8.07 4.00
N ALA A 235 0.32 -7.75 4.27
CA ALA A 235 1.46 -8.11 3.41
C ALA A 235 1.61 -9.62 3.23
N LEU A 236 1.55 -10.39 4.33
CA LEU A 236 1.61 -11.85 4.30
C LEU A 236 0.47 -12.45 3.50
N GLY A 237 -0.73 -11.85 3.57
CA GLY A 237 -1.87 -12.26 2.76
C GLY A 237 -1.64 -12.11 1.25
N ARG A 238 -0.83 -11.12 0.85
CA ARG A 238 -0.48 -10.90 -0.56
C ARG A 238 0.68 -11.77 -1.02
N LEU A 239 1.66 -12.00 -0.14
CA LEU A 239 2.82 -12.85 -0.41
C LEU A 239 2.41 -14.33 -0.53
N GLY A 240 1.53 -14.79 0.35
CA GLY A 240 1.09 -16.19 0.39
C GLY A 240 2.24 -17.16 0.75
N GLY A 241 1.98 -18.45 0.55
CA GLY A 241 2.93 -19.51 0.90
C GLY A 241 2.81 -19.99 2.36
N THR A 242 3.38 -21.17 2.63
CA THR A 242 3.20 -21.90 3.89
C THR A 242 3.65 -21.10 5.11
N GLU A 243 4.78 -20.41 5.04
CA GLU A 243 5.30 -19.59 6.14
C GLU A 243 4.40 -18.39 6.41
N ALA A 244 3.94 -17.70 5.37
CA ALA A 244 3.06 -16.55 5.52
C ALA A 244 1.71 -16.96 6.13
N ILE A 245 1.15 -18.09 5.70
CA ILE A 245 -0.09 -18.65 6.25
C ILE A 245 0.08 -19.03 7.73
N THR A 246 1.20 -19.67 8.07
CA THR A 246 1.52 -20.03 9.46
C THR A 246 1.57 -18.78 10.34
N LEU A 247 2.20 -17.71 9.86
CA LEU A 247 2.30 -16.45 10.60
C LEU A 247 0.97 -15.70 10.68
N LEU A 248 0.17 -15.74 9.61
CA LEU A 248 -1.20 -15.20 9.60
C LEU A 248 -2.09 -15.88 10.64
N HIS A 249 -2.01 -17.20 10.78
CA HIS A 249 -2.76 -17.92 11.82
C HIS A 249 -2.41 -17.45 13.23
N ARG A 250 -1.12 -17.22 13.51
CA ARG A 250 -0.70 -16.61 14.79
C ARG A 250 -1.36 -15.23 15.01
N LEU A 251 -1.42 -14.41 13.97
CA LEU A 251 -2.00 -13.05 14.03
C LEU A 251 -3.54 -13.04 14.17
N VAL A 252 -4.23 -14.15 13.90
CA VAL A 252 -5.68 -14.29 14.20
C VAL A 252 -5.94 -14.30 15.71
N GLU A 253 -4.94 -14.65 16.52
CA GLU A 253 -5.03 -14.65 17.98
C GLU A 253 -4.43 -13.38 18.63
N ASP A 254 -4.07 -12.38 17.82
CA ASP A 254 -3.46 -11.13 18.30
C ASP A 254 -4.34 -10.43 19.34
N PRO A 255 -3.77 -9.81 20.40
CA PRO A 255 -4.55 -9.07 21.39
C PRO A 255 -5.35 -7.90 20.79
N ASP A 256 -4.85 -7.28 19.72
CA ASP A 256 -5.54 -6.18 19.04
C ASP A 256 -6.60 -6.68 18.05
N ARG A 257 -7.81 -6.10 18.14
CA ARG A 257 -8.95 -6.50 17.30
C ARG A 257 -8.70 -6.24 15.81
N GLY A 258 -8.08 -5.10 15.45
CA GLY A 258 -7.84 -4.73 14.06
C GLY A 258 -6.80 -5.64 13.40
N VAL A 259 -5.82 -6.14 14.17
CA VAL A 259 -4.88 -7.16 13.70
C VAL A 259 -5.61 -8.48 13.44
N ARG A 260 -6.44 -8.96 14.38
CA ARG A 260 -7.21 -10.20 14.19
C ARG A 260 -8.11 -10.15 12.95
N GLU A 261 -8.88 -9.08 12.79
CA GLU A 261 -9.78 -8.90 11.65
C GLU A 261 -8.99 -8.85 10.33
N ARG A 262 -7.84 -8.18 10.32
CA ARG A 262 -6.97 -8.13 9.13
C ARG A 262 -6.38 -9.50 8.81
N ALA A 263 -5.88 -10.24 9.80
CA ALA A 263 -5.32 -11.57 9.61
C ALA A 263 -6.37 -12.56 9.07
N GLN A 264 -7.59 -12.53 9.61
CA GLN A 264 -8.72 -13.31 9.09
C GLN A 264 -9.06 -12.94 7.64
N ALA A 265 -9.15 -11.64 7.34
CA ALA A 265 -9.40 -11.16 5.99
C ALA A 265 -8.29 -11.57 5.02
N SER A 266 -7.02 -11.46 5.43
CA SER A 266 -5.86 -11.90 4.67
C SER A 266 -5.86 -13.39 4.39
N LEU A 267 -6.22 -14.24 5.37
CA LEU A 267 -6.37 -15.69 5.19
C LEU A 267 -7.49 -16.04 4.18
N GLY A 268 -8.59 -15.29 4.19
CA GLY A 268 -9.64 -15.42 3.17
C GLY A 268 -9.19 -14.95 1.80
N ALA A 269 -8.49 -13.81 1.73
CA ALA A 269 -7.99 -13.22 0.49
C ALA A 269 -6.81 -13.98 -0.13
N THR A 270 -6.03 -14.72 0.67
CA THR A 270 -5.00 -15.64 0.17
C THR A 270 -5.55 -16.74 -0.72
N GLY A 271 -6.88 -16.94 -0.77
CA GLY A 271 -7.59 -17.94 -1.60
C GLY A 271 -7.38 -17.91 -3.11
N GLY A 272 -6.38 -17.17 -3.62
CA GLY A 272 -5.79 -17.41 -4.93
C GLY A 272 -5.01 -18.73 -4.99
N ALA A 273 -4.72 -19.19 -6.20
CA ALA A 273 -4.15 -20.52 -6.49
C ALA A 273 -2.86 -20.89 -5.74
N SER A 274 -2.10 -19.91 -5.22
CA SER A 274 -0.83 -20.14 -4.50
C SER A 274 -0.98 -20.52 -3.02
N ALA A 275 -2.10 -20.21 -2.36
CA ALA A 275 -2.31 -20.55 -0.94
C ALA A 275 -3.17 -21.79 -0.73
N LEU A 276 -3.82 -22.28 -1.79
CA LEU A 276 -4.72 -23.41 -1.64
C LEU A 276 -3.96 -24.69 -1.27
N ASP A 277 -2.84 -24.99 -1.91
CA ASP A 277 -2.07 -26.21 -1.60
C ASP A 277 -1.61 -26.26 -0.12
N PRO A 278 -1.06 -25.17 0.46
CA PRO A 278 -0.82 -25.12 1.91
C PRO A 278 -2.08 -25.29 2.78
N LEU A 279 -3.21 -24.66 2.43
CA LEU A 279 -4.45 -24.78 3.19
C LEU A 279 -5.04 -26.20 3.11
N LEU A 280 -4.92 -26.86 1.95
CA LEU A 280 -5.30 -28.26 1.78
C LEU A 280 -4.41 -29.17 2.64
N ALA A 281 -3.09 -28.94 2.66
CA ALA A 281 -2.17 -29.69 3.52
C ALA A 281 -2.49 -29.48 5.01
N LEU A 282 -2.81 -28.25 5.42
CA LEU A 282 -3.22 -27.93 6.80
C LEU A 282 -4.53 -28.64 7.18
N ALA A 283 -5.43 -28.80 6.21
CA ALA A 283 -6.68 -29.52 6.42
C ALA A 283 -6.47 -31.02 6.66
N ASP A 284 -5.34 -31.60 6.26
CA ASP A 284 -4.96 -33.00 6.52
C ASP A 284 -4.05 -33.15 7.76
N ASP A 285 -3.84 -32.09 8.53
CA ASP A 285 -2.93 -32.13 9.68
C ASP A 285 -3.45 -33.04 10.81
N PRO A 286 -2.58 -33.82 11.48
CA PRO A 286 -2.99 -34.67 12.59
C PRO A 286 -3.58 -33.87 13.77
N ALA A 287 -3.19 -32.61 13.97
CA ALA A 287 -3.71 -31.78 15.05
C ALA A 287 -5.08 -31.17 14.67
N PRO A 288 -6.17 -31.44 15.41
CA PRO A 288 -7.50 -30.91 15.09
C PRO A 288 -7.56 -29.38 15.04
N LYS A 289 -6.78 -28.69 15.89
CA LYS A 289 -6.68 -27.22 15.88
C LYS A 289 -6.25 -26.68 14.51
N ARG A 290 -5.29 -27.34 13.87
CA ARG A 290 -4.79 -26.96 12.54
C ARG A 290 -5.83 -27.24 11.47
N ARG A 291 -6.59 -28.33 11.58
CA ARG A 291 -7.72 -28.59 10.69
C ARG A 291 -8.86 -27.57 10.86
N VAL A 292 -9.14 -27.10 12.08
CA VAL A 292 -10.09 -26.01 12.36
C VAL A 292 -9.65 -24.73 11.64
N GLU A 293 -8.36 -24.41 11.72
CA GLU A 293 -7.77 -23.24 11.05
C GLU A 293 -7.93 -23.34 9.52
N ALA A 294 -7.63 -24.50 8.95
CA ALA A 294 -7.83 -24.76 7.53
C ALA A 294 -9.30 -24.61 7.12
N ALA A 295 -10.24 -25.16 7.90
CA ALA A 295 -11.68 -25.06 7.62
C ALA A 295 -12.15 -23.59 7.53
N LYS A 296 -11.71 -22.74 8.46
CA LYS A 296 -12.07 -21.31 8.48
C LYS A 296 -11.54 -20.57 7.26
N ALA A 297 -10.29 -20.85 6.85
CA ALA A 297 -9.65 -20.17 5.73
C ALA A 297 -10.17 -20.67 4.36
N LEU A 298 -10.39 -21.98 4.21
CA LEU A 298 -10.88 -22.59 2.97
C LEU A 298 -12.26 -22.06 2.56
N GLY A 299 -13.07 -21.56 3.51
CA GLY A 299 -14.40 -21.00 3.24
C GLY A 299 -14.38 -19.87 2.21
N GLY A 300 -13.35 -19.03 2.24
CA GLY A 300 -13.17 -17.94 1.28
C GLY A 300 -12.72 -18.38 -0.11
N ALA A 301 -12.24 -19.62 -0.27
CA ALA A 301 -11.71 -20.14 -1.53
C ALA A 301 -12.66 -21.12 -2.25
N VAL A 302 -13.80 -21.48 -1.63
CA VAL A 302 -14.74 -22.49 -2.12
C VAL A 302 -15.30 -22.16 -3.51
N GLU A 303 -15.48 -20.87 -3.82
CA GLU A 303 -16.01 -20.40 -5.11
C GLU A 303 -14.94 -20.36 -6.20
N SER A 304 -13.68 -20.20 -5.80
CA SER A 304 -12.56 -20.01 -6.75
C SER A 304 -11.84 -21.31 -7.11
N ASP A 305 -11.88 -22.35 -6.26
CA ASP A 305 -11.24 -23.64 -6.55
C ASP A 305 -12.08 -24.85 -6.07
N PRO A 306 -12.43 -25.80 -6.97
CA PRO A 306 -13.15 -27.02 -6.62
C PRO A 306 -12.48 -27.88 -5.54
N ARG A 307 -11.16 -27.83 -5.38
CA ARG A 307 -10.42 -28.57 -4.34
C ARG A 307 -10.74 -28.02 -2.96
N ALA A 308 -10.89 -26.70 -2.80
CA ALA A 308 -11.32 -26.10 -1.53
C ALA A 308 -12.72 -26.59 -1.16
N ALA A 309 -13.63 -26.62 -2.13
CA ALA A 309 -14.98 -27.15 -1.98
C ALA A 309 -14.98 -28.62 -1.54
N GLN A 310 -14.19 -29.49 -2.20
CA GLN A 310 -14.04 -30.89 -1.82
C GLN A 310 -13.50 -31.06 -0.40
N ARG A 311 -12.52 -30.24 -0.02
CA ARG A 311 -11.91 -30.34 1.31
C ARG A 311 -12.86 -29.89 2.42
N ILE A 312 -13.63 -28.82 2.23
CA ILE A 312 -14.65 -28.42 3.19
C ILE A 312 -15.74 -29.49 3.39
N ILE A 313 -16.14 -30.19 2.32
CA ILE A 313 -17.06 -31.34 2.42
C ILE A 313 -16.48 -32.41 3.34
N ALA A 314 -15.20 -32.75 3.16
CA ALA A 314 -14.53 -33.73 4.01
C ALA A 314 -14.43 -33.26 5.48
N LEU A 315 -14.09 -31.99 5.72
CA LEU A 315 -13.99 -31.42 7.08
C LEU A 315 -15.33 -31.33 7.80
N ALA A 316 -16.46 -31.26 7.08
CA ALA A 316 -17.79 -31.36 7.68
C ALA A 316 -18.07 -32.77 8.27
N ALA A 317 -17.30 -33.78 7.86
CA ALA A 317 -17.36 -35.15 8.37
C ALA A 317 -16.16 -35.53 9.24
N ASP A 318 -15.36 -34.56 9.70
CA ASP A 318 -14.18 -34.79 10.54
C ASP A 318 -14.54 -35.47 11.87
N GLU A 319 -13.61 -36.27 12.41
CA GLU A 319 -13.77 -36.92 13.71
C GLU A 319 -13.90 -35.90 14.85
N ASP A 320 -13.21 -34.75 14.73
CA ASP A 320 -13.19 -33.73 15.76
C ASP A 320 -14.39 -32.76 15.60
N PRO A 321 -15.18 -32.56 16.68
CA PRO A 321 -16.36 -31.71 16.62
C PRO A 321 -16.05 -30.24 16.34
N ALA A 322 -14.91 -29.73 16.81
CA ALA A 322 -14.52 -28.35 16.53
C ALA A 322 -14.24 -28.14 15.04
N VAL A 323 -13.65 -29.14 14.37
CA VAL A 323 -13.40 -29.09 12.92
C VAL A 323 -14.73 -29.11 12.15
N ARG A 324 -15.67 -29.99 12.51
CA ARG A 324 -17.02 -30.01 11.92
C ARG A 324 -17.74 -28.67 12.09
N ALA A 325 -17.70 -28.12 13.29
CA ALA A 325 -18.31 -26.82 13.63
C ALA A 325 -17.70 -25.66 12.82
N ALA A 326 -16.38 -25.68 12.61
CA ALA A 326 -15.68 -24.70 11.80
C ALA A 326 -16.05 -24.82 10.31
N SER A 327 -16.17 -26.05 9.78
CA SER A 327 -16.63 -26.29 8.41
C SER A 327 -18.06 -25.77 8.19
N VAL A 328 -19.00 -26.06 9.10
CA VAL A 328 -20.38 -25.52 9.04
C VAL A 328 -20.39 -24.00 9.03
N SER A 329 -19.54 -23.36 9.84
CA SER A 329 -19.43 -21.90 9.90
C SER A 329 -18.86 -21.32 8.60
N ALA A 330 -17.85 -21.96 8.01
CA ALA A 330 -17.24 -21.54 6.76
C ALA A 330 -18.25 -21.58 5.60
N LEU A 331 -19.09 -22.62 5.55
CA LEU A 331 -20.15 -22.77 4.53
C LEU A 331 -21.20 -21.66 4.58
N ALA A 332 -21.44 -21.07 5.75
CA ALA A 332 -22.37 -19.95 5.90
C ALA A 332 -21.90 -18.67 5.19
N CYS A 333 -20.59 -18.54 4.97
CA CYS A 333 -19.96 -17.39 4.32
C CYS A 333 -19.84 -17.54 2.81
N VAL A 334 -20.28 -18.68 2.23
CA VAL A 334 -20.25 -18.92 0.78
C VAL A 334 -21.51 -18.37 0.10
N THR A 335 -21.38 -17.83 -1.12
CA THR A 335 -22.45 -17.19 -1.89
C THR A 335 -23.46 -18.22 -2.41
N ASP A 336 -23.01 -19.35 -2.93
CA ASP A 336 -23.89 -20.43 -3.43
C ASP A 336 -24.46 -21.29 -2.29
N ARG A 337 -25.31 -20.67 -1.46
CA ARG A 337 -25.86 -21.32 -0.26
C ARG A 337 -26.69 -22.55 -0.57
N ALA A 338 -27.43 -22.54 -1.68
CA ALA A 338 -28.28 -23.65 -2.10
C ALA A 338 -27.47 -24.95 -2.27
N ARG A 339 -26.25 -24.86 -2.82
CA ARG A 339 -25.32 -25.99 -2.95
C ARG A 339 -24.91 -26.57 -1.59
N TRP A 340 -24.79 -25.74 -0.58
CA TRP A 340 -24.22 -26.11 0.73
C TRP A 340 -25.27 -26.40 1.81
N SER A 341 -26.53 -26.00 1.61
CA SER A 341 -27.65 -26.29 2.50
C SER A 341 -27.74 -27.75 2.92
N PRO A 342 -27.65 -28.76 2.02
CA PRO A 342 -27.76 -30.16 2.42
C PRO A 342 -26.64 -30.60 3.38
N LEU A 343 -25.43 -30.04 3.21
CA LEU A 343 -24.27 -30.38 4.03
C LEU A 343 -24.39 -29.80 5.45
N VAL A 344 -24.89 -28.57 5.57
CA VAL A 344 -25.21 -27.95 6.88
C VAL A 344 -26.31 -28.73 7.59
N LEU A 345 -27.39 -29.08 6.88
CA LEU A 345 -28.53 -29.81 7.43
C LEU A 345 -28.16 -31.25 7.85
N ALA A 346 -27.20 -31.89 7.16
CA ALA A 346 -26.69 -33.20 7.55
C ALA A 346 -25.95 -33.20 8.91
N ARG A 347 -25.66 -32.03 9.48
CA ARG A 347 -25.09 -31.86 10.83
C ARG A 347 -26.13 -31.44 11.88
N ALA A 348 -27.41 -31.38 11.51
CA ALA A 348 -28.46 -30.98 12.43
C ALA A 348 -28.60 -31.90 13.65
N ASP A 349 -28.31 -33.19 13.48
CA ASP A 349 -28.33 -34.23 14.52
C ASP A 349 -26.92 -34.58 15.04
N ASP A 350 -25.95 -33.68 14.91
CA ASP A 350 -24.58 -33.97 15.36
C ASP A 350 -24.58 -34.30 16.87
N PRO A 351 -23.86 -35.37 17.30
CA PRO A 351 -23.79 -35.72 18.72
C PRO A 351 -23.20 -34.60 19.57
N ASP A 352 -22.33 -33.76 19.01
CA ASP A 352 -21.70 -32.66 19.72
C ASP A 352 -22.62 -31.41 19.76
N PRO A 353 -22.96 -30.89 20.95
CA PRO A 353 -23.81 -29.71 21.09
C PRO A 353 -23.26 -28.46 20.39
N VAL A 354 -21.94 -28.27 20.34
CA VAL A 354 -21.32 -27.09 19.71
C VAL A 354 -21.56 -27.12 18.21
N VAL A 355 -21.51 -28.30 17.58
CA VAL A 355 -21.82 -28.45 16.15
C VAL A 355 -23.29 -28.11 15.90
N ARG A 356 -24.21 -28.66 16.69
CA ARG A 356 -25.65 -28.33 16.58
C ARG A 356 -25.90 -26.83 16.78
N GLN A 357 -25.24 -26.20 17.75
CA GLN A 357 -25.32 -24.74 17.97
C GLN A 357 -24.87 -23.95 16.74
N ARG A 358 -23.78 -24.38 16.08
CA ARG A 358 -23.35 -23.75 14.82
C ARG A 358 -24.35 -23.94 13.71
N VAL A 359 -24.94 -25.12 13.55
CA VAL A 359 -26.04 -25.34 12.60
C VAL A 359 -27.17 -24.35 12.89
N ALA A 360 -27.66 -24.27 14.14
CA ALA A 360 -28.74 -23.36 14.53
C ALA A 360 -28.44 -21.89 14.18
N VAL A 361 -27.21 -21.42 14.38
CA VAL A 361 -26.81 -20.06 13.98
C VAL A 361 -26.82 -19.88 12.46
N VAL A 362 -26.40 -20.88 11.70
CA VAL A 362 -26.30 -20.81 10.23
C VAL A 362 -27.66 -20.96 9.54
N LEU A 363 -28.64 -21.60 10.18
CA LEU A 363 -29.99 -21.81 9.61
C LEU A 363 -30.66 -20.51 9.14
N ARG A 364 -30.41 -19.38 9.79
CA ARG A 364 -30.92 -18.05 9.35
C ARG A 364 -30.45 -17.61 7.96
N HIS A 365 -29.40 -18.24 7.44
CA HIS A 365 -28.83 -17.93 6.13
C HIS A 365 -29.32 -18.88 5.04
N LEU A 366 -30.02 -19.97 5.39
CA LEU A 366 -30.58 -20.94 4.47
C LEU A 366 -32.03 -20.61 4.11
N ASP A 367 -32.56 -21.28 3.09
CA ASP A 367 -33.96 -21.14 2.71
C ASP A 367 -34.90 -21.56 3.86
N PRO A 368 -35.93 -20.75 4.19
CA PRO A 368 -36.83 -21.04 5.29
C PRO A 368 -37.51 -22.40 5.21
N GLU A 369 -37.82 -22.89 4.01
CA GLU A 369 -38.43 -24.23 3.81
C GLU A 369 -37.55 -25.36 4.33
N ALA A 370 -36.22 -25.21 4.21
CA ALA A 370 -35.25 -26.19 4.68
C ALA A 370 -34.88 -25.97 6.16
N ALA A 371 -34.87 -24.71 6.62
CA ALA A 371 -34.46 -24.36 7.99
C ALA A 371 -35.54 -24.62 9.06
N VAL A 372 -36.81 -24.32 8.76
CA VAL A 372 -37.92 -24.40 9.73
C VAL A 372 -38.11 -25.79 10.36
N PRO A 373 -38.02 -26.92 9.61
CA PRO A 373 -38.12 -28.25 10.22
C PRO A 373 -37.05 -28.51 11.28
N VAL A 374 -35.82 -28.05 11.05
CA VAL A 374 -34.71 -28.22 12.00
C VAL A 374 -34.89 -27.32 13.21
N LEU A 375 -35.23 -26.04 13.01
CA LEU A 375 -35.49 -25.11 14.11
C LEU A 375 -36.62 -25.61 15.03
N ARG A 376 -37.70 -26.17 14.46
CA ARG A 376 -38.78 -26.77 15.27
C ARG A 376 -38.29 -27.91 16.14
N ARG A 377 -37.43 -28.76 15.61
CA ARG A 377 -36.83 -29.87 16.35
C ARG A 377 -35.92 -29.38 17.47
N TYR A 378 -35.20 -28.27 17.25
CA TYR A 378 -34.31 -27.66 18.25
C TYR A 378 -35.03 -26.99 19.42
N LEU A 379 -36.34 -26.71 19.32
CA LEU A 379 -37.13 -26.27 20.47
C LEU A 379 -37.13 -27.30 21.61
N ASP A 380 -37.06 -28.58 21.26
CA ASP A 380 -37.08 -29.72 22.18
C ASP A 380 -35.67 -30.32 22.43
N ASP A 381 -34.60 -29.68 21.94
CA ASP A 381 -33.23 -30.17 22.16
C ASP A 381 -32.84 -30.02 23.64
N PRO A 382 -32.13 -31.01 24.24
CA PRO A 382 -31.67 -30.92 25.62
C PRO A 382 -30.70 -29.75 25.88
N ASP A 383 -30.06 -29.19 24.86
CA ASP A 383 -29.25 -27.97 25.00
C ASP A 383 -30.15 -26.72 25.02
N PRO A 384 -30.23 -25.98 26.15
CA PRO A 384 -31.07 -24.80 26.27
C PRO A 384 -30.68 -23.68 25.30
N THR A 385 -29.43 -23.65 24.85
CA THR A 385 -28.94 -22.69 23.85
C THR A 385 -29.64 -22.89 22.52
N LEU A 386 -29.86 -24.14 22.12
CA LEU A 386 -30.53 -24.48 20.86
C LEU A 386 -32.00 -24.09 20.89
N SER A 387 -32.70 -24.41 21.98
CA SER A 387 -34.10 -24.02 22.16
C SER A 387 -34.28 -22.50 22.12
N TRP A 388 -33.35 -21.75 22.72
CA TRP A 388 -33.35 -20.29 22.67
C TRP A 388 -33.11 -19.76 21.25
N ILE A 389 -32.08 -20.23 20.54
CA ILE A 389 -31.78 -19.80 19.15
C ILE A 389 -32.95 -20.13 18.22
N ALA A 390 -33.52 -21.34 18.36
CA ALA A 390 -34.66 -21.78 17.58
C ALA A 390 -35.89 -20.89 17.79
N THR A 391 -36.18 -20.54 19.04
CA THR A 391 -37.29 -19.62 19.37
C THR A 391 -37.09 -18.24 18.74
N ASP A 392 -35.90 -17.64 18.87
CA ASP A 392 -35.60 -16.32 18.29
C ASP A 392 -35.74 -16.33 16.76
N GLN A 393 -35.16 -17.33 16.09
CA GLN A 393 -35.19 -17.38 14.63
C GLN A 393 -36.57 -17.70 14.06
N LEU A 394 -37.34 -18.61 14.68
CA LEU A 394 -38.71 -18.90 14.26
C LEU A 394 -39.61 -17.67 14.41
N LYS A 395 -39.44 -16.89 15.49
CA LYS A 395 -40.17 -15.63 15.68
C LYS A 395 -39.87 -14.63 14.57
N ARG A 396 -38.59 -14.41 14.24
CA ARG A 396 -38.20 -13.50 13.15
C ARG A 396 -38.78 -13.90 11.79
N LEU A 397 -38.87 -15.20 11.51
CA LEU A 397 -39.46 -15.72 10.27
C LEU A 397 -40.98 -15.52 10.21
N MET A 398 -41.66 -15.50 11.35
CA MET A 398 -43.08 -15.16 11.44
C MET A 398 -43.31 -13.65 11.25
N ASP A 399 -42.48 -12.82 11.89
CA ASP A 399 -42.56 -11.35 11.80
C ASP A 399 -42.23 -10.81 10.40
N GLN A 400 -41.62 -11.61 9.51
CA GLN A 400 -41.30 -11.25 8.11
C GLN A 400 -42.39 -11.68 7.10
N ARG A 401 -43.40 -12.44 7.54
CA ARG A 401 -44.51 -12.93 6.70
C ARG A 401 -45.77 -12.08 6.79
N ASP A 402 -45.81 -11.15 7.75
CA ASP A 402 -46.83 -10.09 7.90
C ASP A 402 -46.31 -8.77 7.32
#